data_AF-A0A943WWJ7-F1
#
_entry.id   AF-A0A943WWJ7-F1
#
_cell.length_a   1.000
_cell.length_b   1.000
_cell.length_c   1.000
_cell.angle_alpha   90.00
_cell.angle_beta   90.00
_cell.angle_gamma   90.00
#
_symmetry.space_group_name_H-M   'P 1'
#
loop_
_entity.id
_entity.type
_entity.pdbx_description
1 polymer ?
#
loop_
_entity_poly.entity_id
_entity_poly.type
_entity_poly.pdbx_seq_one_letter_code
_entity_poly.pdbx_strand_id
1 'polypeptide(L)'
;MLTVMEILSQPLFSGFRFLTDKSGLYNVISGVGIFEWESKEVIRSEFNPGEFVITTLSYARENIDAGIECLHALIGQKVALIAIKDIYFRELPDDLIQDANQNHIPILLFSGVNFEDIIFNVKNALLANNFNEGMVHRINNLFQTQHSPEMTLSLIKAINPFFRTQHICCLCRPISGDESEKTSQVDAYYKEYTHIRKGPLSPEQDAYTLVKYSFGILVIFSSNADLTELQKRLFALLQGLDLKRTDFRIGLSSPSDDLSQLPFSIQESIYACAVAEIKQKQIMEFNQSGIYTFLAPLRHHSWMEKFFHRIEHSLSQYDESHNSNLLETVLTYSKCNQNISQTADVLFQHSNTIRYRLEKTKTILKIDDALEYNIQMHLFSVLYEIRATLNTWSLSDLEFPGCE
;
A
#
# COMPACT_ATOMS: atom_id res chain seq x y z
N MET A 1 -7.20 15.34 3.19
CA MET A 1 -8.44 14.76 3.74
C MET A 1 -8.08 13.64 4.70
N LEU A 2 -8.69 13.59 5.87
CA LEU A 2 -8.27 12.81 7.06
C LEU A 2 -9.39 11.85 7.48
N THR A 3 -9.07 10.66 7.99
CA THR A 3 -10.06 9.70 8.53
C THR A 3 -9.90 9.42 10.01
N VAL A 4 -10.91 8.78 10.60
CA VAL A 4 -10.89 8.31 12.00
C VAL A 4 -9.68 7.41 12.28
N MET A 5 -9.39 6.43 11.42
CA MET A 5 -8.24 5.53 11.58
C MET A 5 -6.93 6.32 11.58
N GLU A 6 -6.80 7.27 10.66
CA GLU A 6 -5.60 8.09 10.46
C GLU A 6 -5.35 9.05 11.63
N ILE A 7 -6.39 9.64 12.22
CA ILE A 7 -6.21 10.48 13.41
C ILE A 7 -5.87 9.62 14.64
N LEU A 8 -6.51 8.46 14.78
CA LEU A 8 -6.29 7.55 15.91
C LEU A 8 -4.92 6.84 15.86
N SER A 9 -4.20 6.87 14.72
CA SER A 9 -2.83 6.36 14.63
C SER A 9 -1.77 7.34 15.17
N GLN A 10 -2.17 8.56 15.55
CA GLN A 10 -1.27 9.52 16.15
C GLN A 10 -1.13 9.27 17.67
N PRO A 11 0.06 9.47 18.26
CA PRO A 11 0.31 9.19 19.68
C PRO A 11 -0.65 9.88 20.65
N LEU A 12 -1.11 11.10 20.32
CA LEU A 12 -2.06 11.88 21.13
C LEU A 12 -3.36 11.10 21.42
N PHE A 13 -3.78 10.24 20.49
CA PHE A 13 -5.06 9.53 20.55
C PHE A 13 -4.94 8.10 21.10
N SER A 14 -3.76 7.68 21.55
CA SER A 14 -3.51 6.32 22.05
C SER A 14 -4.40 5.91 23.24
N GLY A 15 -4.88 6.87 24.03
CA GLY A 15 -5.78 6.65 25.17
C GLY A 15 -7.28 6.59 24.82
N PHE A 16 -7.66 6.69 23.54
CA PHE A 16 -9.06 6.68 23.12
C PHE A 16 -9.59 5.24 23.05
N ARG A 17 -10.75 5.00 23.67
CA ARG A 17 -11.40 3.69 23.77
C ARG A 17 -12.75 3.71 23.06
N PHE A 18 -13.00 2.77 22.16
CA PHE A 18 -14.31 2.64 21.51
C PHE A 18 -15.38 2.14 22.49
N LEU A 19 -16.57 2.76 22.42
CA LEU A 19 -17.82 2.25 22.97
C LEU A 19 -18.65 1.51 21.92
N THR A 20 -18.49 1.90 20.65
CA THR A 20 -19.12 1.28 19.48
C THR A 20 -18.22 0.23 18.83
N ASP A 21 -18.71 -0.41 17.78
CA ASP A 21 -17.85 -1.16 16.88
C ASP A 21 -16.89 -0.22 16.10
N LYS A 22 -16.08 -0.82 15.21
CA LYS A 22 -15.06 -0.14 14.42
C LYS A 22 -15.51 0.19 13.00
N SER A 23 -16.82 0.16 12.71
CA SER A 23 -17.37 0.36 11.36
C SER A 23 -17.12 1.76 10.82
N GLY A 24 -17.05 2.74 11.70
CA GLY A 24 -16.72 4.12 11.36
C GLY A 24 -15.24 4.45 11.23
N LEU A 25 -14.32 3.48 11.27
CA LEU A 25 -12.86 3.73 11.22
C LEU A 25 -12.43 4.53 9.98
N TYR A 26 -13.14 4.41 8.86
CA TYR A 26 -12.78 5.08 7.62
C TYR A 26 -13.71 6.27 7.31
N ASN A 27 -14.50 6.71 8.30
CA ASN A 27 -15.24 7.96 8.18
C ASN A 27 -14.27 9.12 7.98
N VAL A 28 -14.66 10.01 7.08
CA VAL A 28 -13.89 11.20 6.74
C VAL A 28 -14.14 12.26 7.79
N ILE A 29 -13.06 12.81 8.31
CA ILE A 29 -13.03 14.00 9.15
C ILE A 29 -12.90 15.22 8.22
N SER A 30 -13.88 16.12 8.29
CA SER A 30 -13.95 17.39 7.54
C SER A 30 -13.73 18.61 8.45
N GLY A 31 -13.91 18.44 9.76
CA GLY A 31 -13.82 19.53 10.74
C GLY A 31 -13.81 19.02 12.17
N VAL A 32 -13.87 19.95 13.12
CA VAL A 32 -13.97 19.66 14.56
C VAL A 32 -15.13 20.45 15.13
N GLY A 33 -16.03 19.77 15.84
CA GLY A 33 -17.14 20.38 16.58
C GLY A 33 -16.97 20.19 18.09
N ILE A 34 -17.44 21.14 18.88
CA ILE A 34 -17.47 21.05 20.34
C ILE A 34 -18.94 21.03 20.75
N PHE A 35 -19.34 20.01 21.51
CA PHE A 35 -20.69 19.88 22.05
C PHE A 35 -20.63 19.97 23.57
N GLU A 36 -21.23 20.99 24.16
CA GLU A 36 -21.27 21.17 25.62
C GLU A 36 -22.63 21.61 26.16
N TRP A 37 -23.41 22.40 25.43
CA TRP A 37 -24.67 22.99 25.95
C TRP A 37 -25.80 23.06 24.92
N GLU A 38 -25.53 22.67 23.68
CA GLU A 38 -26.44 22.78 22.54
C GLU A 38 -27.68 21.89 22.71
N SER A 39 -28.85 22.36 22.29
CA SER A 39 -30.04 21.49 22.18
C SER A 39 -29.98 20.65 20.90
N LYS A 40 -30.85 19.63 20.79
CA LYS A 40 -30.97 18.82 19.57
C LYS A 40 -31.29 19.64 18.31
N GLU A 41 -32.01 20.75 18.44
CA GLU A 41 -32.31 21.66 17.32
C GLU A 41 -31.05 22.40 16.86
N VAL A 42 -30.24 22.86 17.81
CA VAL A 42 -28.96 23.54 17.53
C VAL A 42 -27.96 22.55 16.93
N ILE A 43 -27.91 21.32 17.44
CA ILE A 43 -27.08 20.27 16.85
C ILE A 43 -27.40 20.08 15.36
N ARG A 44 -28.69 20.13 15.01
CA ARG A 44 -29.12 19.95 13.62
C ARG A 44 -28.79 21.11 12.70
N SER A 45 -28.49 22.31 13.22
CA SER A 45 -28.16 23.49 12.42
C SER A 45 -26.68 23.84 12.42
N GLU A 46 -25.95 23.56 13.51
CA GLU A 46 -24.57 24.02 13.71
C GLU A 46 -23.52 22.94 13.43
N PHE A 47 -23.88 21.65 13.50
CA PHE A 47 -22.93 20.57 13.25
C PHE A 47 -23.05 20.05 11.82
N ASN A 48 -21.89 19.78 11.22
CA ASN A 48 -21.80 19.37 9.83
C ASN A 48 -21.42 17.89 9.68
N PRO A 49 -21.84 17.24 8.58
CA PRO A 49 -21.38 15.90 8.24
C PRO A 49 -19.85 15.82 8.19
N GLY A 50 -19.30 14.77 8.79
CA GLY A 50 -17.86 14.53 8.87
C GLY A 50 -17.13 15.29 9.99
N GLU A 51 -17.80 15.99 10.89
CA GLU A 51 -17.10 16.61 12.02
C GLU A 51 -16.60 15.58 13.05
N PHE A 52 -15.40 15.80 13.59
CA PHE A 52 -14.95 15.17 14.82
C PHE A 52 -15.57 15.96 15.97
N VAL A 53 -16.56 15.37 16.64
CA VAL A 53 -17.23 16.03 17.76
C VAL A 53 -16.59 15.65 19.09
N ILE A 54 -16.29 16.65 19.92
CA ILE A 54 -15.70 16.48 21.25
C ILE A 54 -16.68 17.00 22.29
N THR A 55 -16.88 16.25 23.37
CA THR A 55 -17.80 16.64 24.45
C THR A 55 -17.35 16.09 25.79
N THR A 56 -17.67 16.77 26.88
CA THR A 56 -17.64 16.20 28.24
C THR A 56 -18.99 15.62 28.66
N LEU A 57 -20.04 15.86 27.87
CA LEU A 57 -21.45 15.62 28.21
C LEU A 57 -21.85 16.23 29.57
N SER A 58 -21.16 17.28 30.03
CA SER A 58 -21.39 17.88 31.34
C SER A 58 -22.84 18.36 31.53
N TYR A 59 -23.45 18.91 30.47
CA TYR A 59 -24.84 19.36 30.46
C TYR A 59 -25.87 18.25 30.65
N ALA A 60 -25.56 17.01 30.25
CA ALA A 60 -26.44 15.86 30.42
C ALA A 60 -26.45 15.29 31.86
N ARG A 61 -25.65 15.86 32.78
CA ARG A 61 -25.53 15.36 34.15
C ARG A 61 -26.84 15.39 34.93
N GLU A 62 -27.65 16.42 34.73
CA GLU A 62 -28.94 16.59 35.42
C GLU A 62 -30.11 16.02 34.62
N ASN A 63 -29.92 15.75 33.32
CA ASN A 63 -30.92 15.17 32.43
C ASN A 63 -30.24 14.29 31.37
N ILE A 64 -30.12 13.00 31.69
CA ILE A 64 -29.46 12.00 30.84
C ILE A 64 -30.21 11.82 29.52
N ASP A 65 -31.55 11.83 29.56
CA ASP A 65 -32.40 11.65 28.38
C ASP A 65 -32.15 12.74 27.33
N ALA A 66 -32.03 14.00 27.78
CA ALA A 66 -31.70 15.12 26.89
C ALA A 66 -30.31 14.95 26.23
N GLY A 67 -29.32 14.42 26.96
CA GLY A 67 -28.01 14.09 26.42
C GLY A 67 -28.06 12.99 25.36
N ILE A 68 -28.84 11.93 25.61
CA ILE A 68 -29.05 10.83 24.66
C ILE A 68 -29.73 11.34 23.38
N GLU A 69 -30.76 12.17 23.49
CA GLU A 69 -31.41 12.79 22.32
C GLU A 69 -30.42 13.61 21.47
N CYS A 70 -29.50 14.32 22.11
CA CYS A 70 -28.45 15.08 21.43
C CYS A 70 -27.44 14.16 20.71
N LEU A 71 -27.05 13.05 21.33
CA LEU A 71 -26.17 12.06 20.70
C LEU A 71 -26.84 11.42 19.47
N HIS A 72 -28.13 11.08 19.54
CA HIS A 72 -28.90 10.66 18.36
C HIS A 72 -28.95 11.74 17.27
N ALA A 73 -29.08 13.02 17.64
CA ALA A 73 -29.05 14.12 16.68
C ALA A 73 -27.69 14.22 15.97
N LEU A 74 -26.57 14.04 16.68
CA LEU A 74 -25.22 14.00 16.10
C LEU A 74 -25.04 12.82 15.14
N ILE A 75 -25.52 11.64 15.53
CA ILE A 75 -25.52 10.45 14.65
C ILE A 75 -26.31 10.75 13.36
N GLY A 76 -27.50 11.37 13.49
CA GLY A 76 -28.32 11.79 12.36
C GLY A 76 -27.66 12.82 11.44
N GLN A 77 -26.78 13.68 11.96
CA GLN A 77 -25.96 14.62 11.16
C GLN A 77 -24.80 13.95 10.43
N LYS A 78 -24.55 12.65 10.66
CA LYS A 78 -23.45 11.90 10.04
C LYS A 78 -22.09 12.54 10.32
N VAL A 79 -21.88 12.96 11.56
CA VAL A 79 -20.56 13.37 12.07
C VAL A 79 -19.54 12.23 11.88
N ALA A 80 -18.24 12.54 11.78
CA ALA A 80 -17.24 11.50 11.55
C ALA A 80 -17.05 10.58 12.74
N LEU A 81 -17.04 11.15 13.95
CA LEU A 81 -16.87 10.47 15.23
C LEU A 81 -17.32 11.36 16.39
N ILE A 82 -17.68 10.74 17.51
CA ILE A 82 -18.02 11.43 18.77
C ILE A 82 -17.03 10.98 19.85
N ALA A 83 -16.28 11.90 20.43
CA ALA A 83 -15.36 11.64 21.53
C ALA A 83 -15.89 12.27 22.83
N ILE A 84 -16.11 11.43 23.84
CA ILE A 84 -16.65 11.82 25.14
C ILE A 84 -15.51 11.74 26.17
N LYS A 85 -15.29 12.81 26.92
CA LYS A 85 -14.32 12.81 28.02
C LYS A 85 -14.88 12.00 29.20
N ASP A 86 -14.10 11.03 29.69
CA ASP A 86 -14.46 10.18 30.84
C ASP A 86 -14.37 10.97 32.15
N ILE A 87 -15.35 11.86 32.36
CA ILE A 87 -15.56 12.63 33.60
C ILE A 87 -16.83 12.17 34.28
N TYR A 88 -17.95 12.15 33.55
CA TYR A 88 -19.29 11.87 34.09
C TYR A 88 -19.87 10.56 33.57
N PHE A 89 -19.51 10.15 32.35
CA PHE A 89 -20.07 8.98 31.67
C PHE A 89 -18.96 8.01 31.26
N ARG A 90 -19.16 6.74 31.59
CA ARG A 90 -18.26 5.62 31.24
C ARG A 90 -18.90 4.57 30.34
N GLU A 91 -20.22 4.57 30.30
CA GLU A 91 -21.06 3.65 29.55
C GLU A 91 -22.23 4.45 28.98
N LEU A 92 -22.77 3.96 27.86
CA LEU A 92 -23.92 4.54 27.17
C LEU A 92 -24.99 3.46 27.01
N PRO A 93 -26.29 3.83 26.88
CA PRO A 93 -27.35 2.85 26.66
C PRO A 93 -27.14 2.03 25.38
N ASP A 94 -27.50 0.75 25.43
CA ASP A 94 -27.32 -0.19 24.31
C ASP A 94 -28.03 0.28 23.03
N ASP A 95 -29.23 0.86 23.15
CA ASP A 95 -30.00 1.38 22.02
C ASP A 95 -29.25 2.48 21.26
N LEU A 96 -28.52 3.34 21.97
CA LEU A 96 -27.69 4.39 21.37
C LEU A 96 -26.45 3.81 20.68
N ILE A 97 -25.80 2.83 21.31
CA ILE A 97 -24.66 2.13 20.71
C ILE A 97 -25.09 1.41 19.43
N GLN A 98 -26.27 0.77 19.44
CA GLN A 98 -26.82 0.09 18.28
C GLN A 98 -27.14 1.06 17.14
N ASP A 99 -27.76 2.20 17.43
CA ASP A 99 -28.02 3.26 16.43
C ASP A 99 -26.72 3.80 15.83
N ALA A 100 -25.71 4.05 16.67
CA ALA A 100 -24.40 4.50 16.23
C ALA A 100 -23.71 3.47 15.31
N ASN A 101 -23.73 2.18 15.67
CA ASN A 101 -23.18 1.10 14.84
C ASN A 101 -23.90 0.97 13.49
N GLN A 102 -25.23 1.07 13.47
CA GLN A 102 -26.04 1.02 12.24
C GLN A 102 -25.73 2.18 11.29
N ASN A 103 -25.45 3.36 11.84
CA ASN A 103 -25.06 4.55 11.08
C ASN A 103 -23.54 4.63 10.82
N HIS A 104 -22.77 3.67 11.33
CA HIS A 104 -21.32 3.61 11.28
C HIS A 104 -20.63 4.84 11.91
N ILE A 105 -21.19 5.38 12.99
CA ILE A 105 -20.61 6.52 13.72
C ILE A 105 -19.90 6.01 14.98
N PRO A 106 -18.57 6.14 15.06
CA PRO A 106 -17.84 5.63 16.20
C PRO A 106 -17.97 6.60 17.38
N ILE A 107 -18.29 6.06 18.55
CA ILE A 107 -18.28 6.78 19.82
C ILE A 107 -17.11 6.29 20.65
N LEU A 108 -16.26 7.22 21.09
CA LEU A 108 -15.05 6.93 21.86
C LEU A 108 -15.04 7.65 23.20
N LEU A 109 -14.43 7.03 24.21
CA LEU A 109 -14.07 7.65 25.47
C LEU A 109 -12.60 8.02 25.48
N PHE A 110 -12.26 9.14 26.11
CA PHE A 110 -10.87 9.53 26.32
C PHE A 110 -10.67 10.22 27.67
N SER A 111 -9.43 10.18 28.15
CA SER A 111 -8.97 10.89 29.35
C SER A 111 -7.53 11.35 29.17
N GLY A 112 -7.06 12.27 30.02
CA GLY A 112 -5.67 12.72 30.02
C GLY A 112 -5.25 13.64 28.86
N VAL A 113 -6.15 14.02 27.95
CA VAL A 113 -5.90 14.94 26.82
C VAL A 113 -6.84 16.14 26.89
N ASN A 114 -6.35 17.33 26.51
CA ASN A 114 -7.13 18.56 26.48
C ASN A 114 -7.82 18.77 25.13
N PHE A 115 -8.95 19.49 25.13
CA PHE A 115 -9.70 19.78 23.91
C PHE A 115 -8.86 20.60 22.93
N GLU A 116 -8.10 21.56 23.42
CA GLU A 116 -7.22 22.42 22.61
C GLU A 116 -6.20 21.60 21.81
N ASP A 117 -5.57 20.60 22.44
CA ASP A 117 -4.59 19.74 21.78
C ASP A 117 -5.22 18.90 20.67
N ILE A 118 -6.43 18.38 20.91
CA ILE A 118 -7.20 17.61 19.92
C ILE A 118 -7.57 18.52 18.74
N ILE A 119 -8.17 19.68 19.02
CA ILE A 119 -8.59 20.64 18.00
C ILE A 119 -7.39 21.07 17.15
N PHE A 120 -6.27 21.40 17.79
CA PHE A 120 -5.05 21.81 17.10
C PHE A 120 -4.51 20.69 16.20
N ASN A 121 -4.42 19.45 16.70
CA ASN A 121 -3.94 18.32 15.89
C ASN A 121 -4.85 18.03 14.69
N VAL A 122 -6.17 17.98 14.90
CA VAL A 122 -7.11 17.69 13.81
C VAL A 122 -7.08 18.82 12.78
N LYS A 123 -7.12 20.09 13.20
CA LYS A 123 -7.03 21.23 12.27
C LYS A 123 -5.72 21.24 11.49
N ASN A 124 -4.59 21.00 12.14
CA ASN A 124 -3.30 20.91 11.45
C ASN A 124 -3.26 19.74 10.47
N ALA A 125 -3.80 18.58 10.83
CA ALA A 125 -3.88 17.43 9.95
C ALA A 125 -4.77 17.69 8.71
N LEU A 126 -5.86 18.45 8.89
CA LEU A 126 -6.72 18.89 7.78
C LEU A 126 -6.03 19.90 6.87
N LEU A 127 -5.30 20.87 7.45
CA LEU A 127 -4.58 21.91 6.70
C LEU A 127 -3.36 21.37 5.96
N ALA A 128 -2.62 20.47 6.60
CA ALA A 128 -1.35 19.98 6.08
C ALA A 128 -1.52 19.25 4.75
N ASN A 129 -2.64 18.56 4.51
CA ASN A 129 -2.87 17.69 3.34
C ASN A 129 -1.74 16.65 3.04
N ASN A 130 -0.75 16.54 3.92
CA ASN A 130 0.46 15.74 3.77
C ASN A 130 0.39 14.43 4.56
N PHE A 131 -0.82 13.96 4.89
CA PHE A 131 -0.98 12.69 5.63
C PHE A 131 -0.32 11.54 4.87
N ASN A 132 -0.46 11.54 3.53
CA ASN A 132 0.19 10.54 2.69
C ASN A 132 1.72 10.59 2.81
N GLU A 133 2.34 11.77 2.83
CA GLU A 133 3.80 11.91 3.01
C GLU A 133 4.23 11.34 4.36
N GLY A 134 3.50 11.65 5.43
CA GLY A 134 3.74 11.08 6.76
C GLY A 134 3.62 9.55 6.78
N MET A 135 2.67 8.98 6.03
CA MET A 135 2.51 7.53 5.89
C MET A 135 3.64 6.89 5.09
N VAL A 136 4.06 7.51 3.99
CA VAL A 136 5.22 7.08 3.21
C VAL A 136 6.46 7.03 4.09
N HIS A 137 6.72 8.07 4.89
CA HIS A 137 7.83 8.06 5.85
C HIS A 137 7.72 6.93 6.88
N ARG A 138 6.54 6.68 7.45
CA ARG A 138 6.36 5.57 8.41
C ARG A 138 6.60 4.20 7.78
N ILE A 139 6.19 4.01 6.51
CA ILE A 139 6.47 2.79 5.75
C ILE A 139 7.96 2.67 5.45
N ASN A 140 8.62 3.74 5.02
CA ASN A 140 10.05 3.71 4.73
C ASN A 140 10.89 3.35 5.96
N ASN A 141 10.49 3.82 7.14
CA ASN A 141 11.13 3.46 8.41
C ASN A 141 11.07 1.95 8.72
N LEU A 142 10.11 1.21 8.16
CA LEU A 142 10.07 -0.26 8.30
C LEU A 142 11.25 -0.95 7.61
N PHE A 143 11.82 -0.31 6.59
CA PHE A 143 12.90 -0.86 5.77
C PHE A 143 14.29 -0.43 6.25
N GLN A 144 14.38 0.55 7.14
CA GLN A 144 15.65 1.06 7.67
C GLN A 144 16.22 0.15 8.77
N THR A 145 17.37 -0.50 8.52
CA THR A 145 18.18 -1.28 9.49
C THR A 145 17.47 -2.44 10.22
N GLN A 146 18.24 -3.36 10.81
CA GLN A 146 17.70 -4.52 11.55
C GLN A 146 17.02 -4.06 12.85
N HIS A 147 15.71 -3.79 12.77
CA HIS A 147 14.85 -3.64 13.94
C HIS A 147 14.72 -4.97 14.67
N SER A 148 14.63 -4.90 16.01
CA SER A 148 14.14 -6.06 16.76
C SER A 148 12.67 -6.34 16.38
N PRO A 149 12.18 -7.58 16.50
CA PRO A 149 10.78 -7.90 16.20
C PRO A 149 9.77 -7.00 16.93
N GLU A 150 10.07 -6.63 18.18
CA GLU A 150 9.24 -5.74 19.00
C GLU A 150 9.18 -4.30 18.46
N MET A 151 10.32 -3.79 17.99
CA MET A 151 10.38 -2.47 17.35
C MET A 151 9.62 -2.47 16.02
N THR A 152 9.79 -3.52 15.20
CA THR A 152 9.04 -3.69 13.94
C THR A 152 7.54 -3.66 14.19
N LEU A 153 7.04 -4.43 15.16
CA LEU A 153 5.62 -4.41 15.50
C LEU A 153 5.14 -3.03 15.96
N SER A 154 5.95 -2.30 16.73
CA SER A 154 5.64 -0.94 17.18
C SER A 154 5.52 0.04 16.01
N LEU A 155 6.44 -0.03 15.04
CA LEU A 155 6.39 0.77 13.81
C LEU A 155 5.16 0.43 12.97
N ILE A 156 4.82 -0.85 12.85
CA ILE A 156 3.62 -1.30 12.13
C ILE A 156 2.35 -0.78 12.80
N LYS A 157 2.28 -0.79 14.14
CA LYS A 157 1.15 -0.22 14.87
C LYS A 157 1.07 1.30 14.76
N ALA A 158 2.19 1.98 14.55
CA ALA A 158 2.18 3.40 14.21
C ALA A 158 1.63 3.66 12.80
N ILE A 159 1.73 2.73 11.86
CA ILE A 159 1.10 2.85 10.53
C ILE A 159 -0.41 2.67 10.67
N ASN A 160 -0.86 1.62 11.34
CA ASN A 160 -2.27 1.39 11.64
C ASN A 160 -2.40 0.54 12.91
N PRO A 161 -2.94 1.11 14.01
CA PRO A 161 -3.04 0.38 15.27
C PRO A 161 -4.05 -0.78 15.19
N PHE A 162 -4.95 -0.73 14.21
CA PHE A 162 -5.99 -1.72 13.99
C PHE A 162 -5.54 -2.90 13.12
N PHE A 163 -4.29 -2.95 12.65
CA PHE A 163 -3.84 -4.14 11.91
C PHE A 163 -3.97 -5.42 12.73
N ARG A 164 -4.41 -6.48 12.05
CA ARG A 164 -4.53 -7.85 12.56
C ARG A 164 -3.30 -8.68 12.20
N THR A 165 -3.20 -9.88 12.74
CA THR A 165 -2.03 -10.74 12.53
C THR A 165 -1.92 -11.22 11.08
N GLN A 166 -3.05 -11.69 10.52
CA GLN A 166 -3.09 -12.17 9.15
C GLN A 166 -3.20 -10.98 8.19
N HIS A 167 -2.33 -10.93 7.19
CA HIS A 167 -2.25 -9.80 6.26
C HIS A 167 -1.82 -10.21 4.85
N ILE A 168 -2.15 -9.34 3.90
CA ILE A 168 -1.77 -9.41 2.49
C ILE A 168 -1.61 -7.98 1.96
N CYS A 169 -0.59 -7.75 1.15
CA CYS A 169 -0.32 -6.46 0.54
C CYS A 169 -0.58 -6.52 -0.96
N CYS A 170 -1.01 -5.41 -1.56
CA CYS A 170 -1.01 -5.26 -3.00
C CYS A 170 -0.55 -3.88 -3.46
N LEU A 171 0.16 -3.85 -4.59
CA LEU A 171 0.46 -2.63 -5.31
C LEU A 171 -0.41 -2.56 -6.56
N CYS A 172 -1.15 -1.46 -6.72
CA CYS A 172 -1.96 -1.16 -7.89
C CYS A 172 -1.29 -0.05 -8.72
N ARG A 173 -0.93 -0.33 -9.97
CA ARG A 173 -0.21 0.59 -10.85
C ARG A 173 -0.97 0.77 -12.18
N PRO A 174 -1.20 2.00 -12.67
CA PRO A 174 -1.94 2.19 -13.91
C PRO A 174 -1.30 1.47 -15.12
N ILE A 175 -2.14 0.89 -15.98
CA ILE A 175 -1.70 0.05 -17.11
C ILE A 175 -1.20 0.89 -18.28
N SER A 176 -1.88 2.00 -18.56
CA SER A 176 -1.68 2.82 -19.76
C SER A 176 -0.96 4.13 -19.48
N GLY A 177 -0.25 4.60 -20.50
CA GLY A 177 0.44 5.87 -20.51
C GLY A 177 1.92 5.77 -20.16
N ASP A 178 2.63 6.88 -20.37
CA ASP A 178 4.01 7.03 -19.90
C ASP A 178 4.07 7.22 -18.36
N GLU A 179 5.27 7.32 -17.80
CA GLU A 179 5.43 7.45 -16.33
C GLU A 179 4.81 8.73 -15.75
N SER A 180 4.78 9.82 -16.50
CA SER A 180 4.17 11.08 -16.06
C SER A 180 2.65 10.96 -16.07
N GLU A 181 2.09 10.33 -17.10
CA GLU A 181 0.66 10.04 -17.21
C GLU A 181 0.20 9.05 -16.13
N LYS A 182 0.97 8.00 -15.85
CA LYS A 182 0.68 7.05 -14.75
C LYS A 182 0.67 7.76 -13.40
N THR A 183 1.66 8.62 -13.13
CA THR A 183 1.72 9.41 -11.89
C THR A 183 0.48 10.30 -11.75
N SER A 184 0.09 10.97 -12.83
CA SER A 184 -1.10 11.82 -12.85
C SER A 184 -2.40 11.04 -12.61
N GLN A 185 -2.52 9.83 -13.17
CA GLN A 185 -3.65 8.92 -12.92
C GLN A 185 -3.72 8.49 -11.44
N VAL A 186 -2.58 8.18 -10.82
CA VAL A 186 -2.50 7.86 -9.39
C VAL A 186 -2.92 9.06 -8.54
N ASP A 187 -2.47 10.27 -8.89
CA ASP A 187 -2.87 11.50 -8.20
C ASP A 187 -4.36 11.80 -8.34
N ALA A 188 -4.92 11.61 -9.53
CA ALA A 188 -6.35 11.79 -9.79
C ALA A 188 -7.17 10.78 -8.99
N TYR A 189 -6.83 9.49 -9.07
CA TYR A 189 -7.47 8.45 -8.29
C TYR A 189 -7.39 8.78 -6.79
N TYR A 190 -6.21 9.14 -6.27
CA TYR A 190 -6.07 9.35 -4.83
C TYR A 190 -6.88 10.56 -4.34
N LYS A 191 -7.03 11.60 -5.17
CA LYS A 191 -7.93 12.73 -4.90
C LYS A 191 -9.40 12.30 -4.92
N GLU A 192 -9.84 11.55 -5.92
CA GLU A 192 -11.23 11.07 -6.03
C GLU A 192 -11.59 10.06 -4.93
N TYR A 193 -10.68 9.13 -4.63
CA TYR A 193 -10.76 8.15 -3.55
C TYR A 193 -11.02 8.79 -2.19
N THR A 194 -10.57 10.03 -1.97
CA THR A 194 -10.88 10.72 -0.71
C THR A 194 -12.38 10.76 -0.42
N HIS A 195 -13.24 10.73 -1.44
CA HIS A 195 -14.69 10.75 -1.32
C HIS A 195 -15.35 9.36 -1.17
N ILE A 196 -14.62 8.26 -1.40
CA ILE A 196 -15.17 6.89 -1.52
C ILE A 196 -14.36 5.90 -0.67
N ARG A 197 -14.26 6.12 0.65
CA ARG A 197 -13.58 5.21 1.59
C ARG A 197 -14.47 4.10 2.19
N LYS A 198 -15.71 3.92 1.73
CA LYS A 198 -16.63 2.88 2.22
C LYS A 198 -16.46 1.58 1.44
N GLY A 199 -15.33 0.91 1.62
CA GLY A 199 -15.15 -0.47 1.16
C GLY A 199 -16.03 -1.45 1.96
N PRO A 200 -16.40 -2.61 1.39
CA PRO A 200 -17.12 -3.66 2.11
C PRO A 200 -16.19 -4.33 3.13
N LEU A 201 -16.03 -3.70 4.29
CA LEU A 201 -15.24 -4.22 5.39
C LEU A 201 -16.13 -4.88 6.42
N SER A 202 -15.68 -6.01 6.96
CA SER A 202 -16.20 -6.54 8.22
C SER A 202 -15.49 -5.80 9.36
N PRO A 203 -16.10 -4.83 10.04
CA PRO A 203 -15.39 -3.88 10.90
C PRO A 203 -14.63 -4.50 12.07
N GLU A 204 -15.12 -5.64 12.54
CA GLU A 204 -14.52 -6.39 13.63
C GLU A 204 -13.29 -7.20 13.18
N GLN A 205 -13.31 -7.66 11.93
CA GLN A 205 -12.30 -8.56 11.38
C GLN A 205 -11.24 -7.81 10.58
N ASP A 206 -11.62 -6.81 9.81
CA ASP A 206 -10.80 -6.26 8.73
C ASP A 206 -10.24 -4.87 9.07
N ALA A 207 -9.00 -4.62 8.64
CA ALA A 207 -8.39 -3.31 8.64
C ALA A 207 -7.48 -3.14 7.43
N TYR A 208 -7.44 -1.93 6.86
CA TYR A 208 -6.58 -1.62 5.73
C TYR A 208 -5.97 -0.23 5.85
N THR A 209 -4.89 -0.04 5.11
CA THR A 209 -4.25 1.25 4.90
C THR A 209 -3.95 1.40 3.42
N LEU A 210 -4.25 2.58 2.86
CA LEU A 210 -3.96 2.92 1.48
C LEU A 210 -2.91 4.05 1.46
N VAL A 211 -1.82 3.82 0.74
CA VAL A 211 -0.72 4.78 0.60
C VAL A 211 -0.43 5.02 -0.87
N LYS A 212 -0.39 6.29 -1.25
CA LYS A 212 -0.05 6.75 -2.60
C LYS A 212 1.46 6.90 -2.72
N TYR A 213 2.03 6.25 -3.72
CA TYR A 213 3.36 6.52 -4.23
C TYR A 213 3.25 7.13 -5.64
N SER A 214 4.31 7.78 -6.13
CA SER A 214 4.35 8.26 -7.52
C SER A 214 4.09 7.16 -8.54
N PHE A 215 4.62 5.96 -8.29
CA PHE A 215 4.53 4.82 -9.21
C PHE A 215 3.27 3.93 -9.03
N GLY A 216 2.44 4.17 -8.02
CA GLY A 216 1.26 3.33 -7.74
C GLY A 216 0.66 3.50 -6.36
N ILE A 217 -0.37 2.72 -6.08
CA ILE A 217 -1.12 2.73 -4.82
C ILE A 217 -0.87 1.44 -4.08
N LEU A 218 -0.26 1.55 -2.90
CA LEU A 218 -0.06 0.44 -1.98
C LEU A 218 -1.30 0.28 -1.11
N VAL A 219 -1.84 -0.92 -1.06
CA VAL A 219 -2.91 -1.31 -0.13
C VAL A 219 -2.36 -2.39 0.78
N ILE A 220 -2.36 -2.12 2.08
CA ILE A 220 -2.05 -3.08 3.13
C ILE A 220 -3.37 -3.53 3.72
N PHE A 221 -3.70 -4.81 3.64
CA PHE A 221 -4.92 -5.38 4.20
C PHE A 221 -4.58 -6.40 5.27
N SER A 222 -5.29 -6.35 6.39
CA SER A 222 -5.19 -7.32 7.47
C SER A 222 -6.58 -7.76 7.92
N SER A 223 -6.69 -9.02 8.32
CA SER A 223 -7.93 -9.59 8.83
C SER A 223 -7.66 -10.58 9.97
N ASN A 224 -8.72 -10.95 10.69
CA ASN A 224 -8.73 -12.13 11.57
C ASN A 224 -9.32 -13.37 10.85
N ALA A 225 -9.65 -13.24 9.57
CA ALA A 225 -10.15 -14.34 8.74
C ALA A 225 -9.01 -15.24 8.24
N ASP A 226 -9.32 -16.51 7.97
CA ASP A 226 -8.36 -17.49 7.47
C ASP A 226 -7.53 -16.98 6.28
N LEU A 227 -6.26 -17.41 6.22
CA LEU A 227 -5.32 -17.02 5.16
C LEU A 227 -5.86 -17.27 3.74
N THR A 228 -6.67 -18.32 3.58
CA THR A 228 -7.30 -18.69 2.31
C THR A 228 -8.39 -17.70 1.88
N GLU A 229 -8.98 -16.96 2.82
CA GLU A 229 -9.98 -15.93 2.55
C GLU A 229 -9.38 -14.55 2.31
N LEU A 230 -8.16 -14.28 2.80
CA LEU A 230 -7.55 -12.95 2.74
C LEU A 230 -7.53 -12.38 1.33
N GLN A 231 -7.12 -13.17 0.34
CA GLN A 231 -7.05 -12.72 -1.06
C GLN A 231 -8.44 -12.39 -1.62
N LYS A 232 -9.46 -13.19 -1.29
CA LYS A 232 -10.86 -12.95 -1.71
C LYS A 232 -11.39 -11.65 -1.10
N ARG A 233 -11.13 -11.43 0.20
CA ARG A 233 -11.54 -10.22 0.93
C ARG A 233 -10.80 -8.98 0.41
N LEU A 234 -9.50 -9.09 0.15
CA LEU A 234 -8.72 -8.03 -0.49
C LEU A 234 -9.32 -7.66 -1.86
N PHE A 235 -9.69 -8.62 -2.70
CA PHE A 235 -10.31 -8.30 -3.98
C PHE A 235 -11.69 -7.63 -3.84
N ALA A 236 -12.50 -8.03 -2.85
CA ALA A 236 -13.75 -7.34 -2.55
C ALA A 236 -13.50 -5.89 -2.09
N LEU A 237 -12.46 -5.68 -1.28
CA LEU A 237 -12.00 -4.34 -0.91
C LEU A 237 -11.58 -3.54 -2.15
N LEU A 238 -10.67 -4.07 -2.97
CA LEU A 238 -10.18 -3.38 -4.19
C LEU A 238 -11.32 -3.01 -5.15
N GLN A 239 -12.32 -3.87 -5.29
CA GLN A 239 -13.53 -3.56 -6.06
C GLN A 239 -14.32 -2.40 -5.43
N GLY A 240 -14.49 -2.39 -4.10
CA GLY A 240 -15.15 -1.30 -3.38
C GLY A 240 -14.37 0.02 -3.40
N LEU A 241 -13.05 -0.05 -3.58
CA LEU A 241 -12.18 1.12 -3.75
C LEU A 241 -12.02 1.55 -5.22
N ASP A 242 -12.67 0.88 -6.17
CA ASP A 242 -12.54 1.14 -7.62
C ASP A 242 -11.11 0.91 -8.19
N LEU A 243 -10.30 0.10 -7.51
CA LEU A 243 -9.00 -0.37 -7.99
C LEU A 243 -9.18 -1.60 -8.89
N LYS A 244 -9.76 -1.37 -10.07
CA LYS A 244 -10.09 -2.43 -11.02
C LYS A 244 -8.88 -2.87 -11.83
N ARG A 245 -8.88 -4.17 -12.16
CA ARG A 245 -7.86 -4.84 -13.00
C ARG A 245 -7.81 -4.33 -14.45
N THR A 246 -8.85 -3.61 -14.88
CA THR A 246 -8.96 -2.97 -16.21
C THR A 246 -8.07 -1.75 -16.34
N ASP A 247 -7.89 -1.01 -15.25
CA ASP A 247 -7.20 0.27 -15.21
C ASP A 247 -5.85 0.13 -14.51
N PHE A 248 -5.77 -0.79 -13.55
CA PHE A 248 -4.58 -1.07 -12.75
C PHE A 248 -4.06 -2.49 -12.95
N ARG A 249 -2.75 -2.58 -13.08
CA ARG A 249 -1.97 -3.79 -12.87
C ARG A 249 -1.76 -3.99 -11.38
N ILE A 250 -1.94 -5.22 -10.90
CA ILE A 250 -1.96 -5.55 -9.48
C ILE A 250 -0.88 -6.58 -9.16
N GLY A 251 0.06 -6.24 -8.28
CA GLY A 251 0.97 -7.20 -7.65
C GLY A 251 0.48 -7.57 -6.27
N LEU A 252 0.42 -8.87 -5.96
CA LEU A 252 -0.01 -9.40 -4.67
C LEU A 252 1.17 -10.04 -3.94
N SER A 253 1.30 -9.73 -2.65
CA SER A 253 2.15 -10.51 -1.75
C SER A 253 1.55 -11.88 -1.50
N SER A 254 2.36 -12.77 -0.95
CA SER A 254 1.86 -13.98 -0.30
C SER A 254 1.05 -13.59 0.95
N PRO A 255 -0.05 -14.29 1.28
CA PRO A 255 -0.70 -14.15 2.57
C PRO A 255 0.27 -14.55 3.70
N SER A 256 0.28 -13.78 4.79
CA SER A 256 1.12 -14.05 5.95
C SER A 256 0.30 -13.96 7.24
N ASP A 257 0.62 -14.80 8.22
CA ASP A 257 0.03 -14.86 9.56
C ASP A 257 0.96 -14.31 10.65
N ASP A 258 2.05 -13.66 10.28
CA ASP A 258 2.97 -12.99 11.18
C ASP A 258 3.10 -11.53 10.77
N LEU A 259 2.49 -10.63 11.56
CA LEU A 259 2.52 -9.20 11.25
C LEU A 259 3.94 -8.63 11.16
N SER A 260 4.95 -9.24 11.81
CA SER A 260 6.34 -8.81 11.68
C SER A 260 6.90 -8.97 10.26
N GLN A 261 6.27 -9.79 9.42
CA GLN A 261 6.60 -9.98 8.00
C GLN A 261 6.02 -8.88 7.08
N LEU A 262 5.24 -7.93 7.61
CA LEU A 262 4.64 -6.86 6.80
C LEU A 262 5.64 -6.14 5.87
N PRO A 263 6.88 -5.81 6.30
CA PRO A 263 7.87 -5.22 5.39
C PRO A 263 8.12 -6.10 4.18
N PHE A 264 8.35 -7.41 4.38
CA PHE A 264 8.53 -8.36 3.27
C PHE A 264 7.28 -8.43 2.39
N SER A 265 6.07 -8.51 2.97
CA SER A 265 4.82 -8.51 2.21
C SER A 265 4.66 -7.27 1.32
N ILE A 266 5.05 -6.08 1.81
CA ILE A 266 5.07 -4.87 0.97
C ILE A 266 6.05 -5.04 -0.20
N GLN A 267 7.27 -5.50 0.04
CA GLN A 267 8.27 -5.73 -1.01
C GLN A 267 7.78 -6.75 -2.05
N GLU A 268 7.21 -7.87 -1.61
CA GLU A 268 6.62 -8.90 -2.47
C GLU A 268 5.57 -8.32 -3.41
N SER A 269 4.67 -7.46 -2.90
CA SER A 269 3.63 -6.82 -3.71
C SER A 269 4.19 -5.93 -4.83
N ILE A 270 5.27 -5.20 -4.53
CA ILE A 270 5.97 -4.34 -5.50
C ILE A 270 6.64 -5.19 -6.57
N TYR A 271 7.39 -6.22 -6.16
CA TYR A 271 8.05 -7.13 -7.10
C TYR A 271 7.05 -7.91 -7.96
N ALA A 272 5.96 -8.41 -7.37
CA ALA A 272 4.90 -9.06 -8.12
C ALA A 272 4.30 -8.11 -9.18
N CYS A 273 4.09 -6.84 -8.85
CA CYS A 273 3.57 -5.86 -9.80
C CYS A 273 4.55 -5.59 -10.96
N ALA A 274 5.86 -5.53 -10.68
CA ALA A 274 6.89 -5.42 -11.72
C ALA A 274 6.91 -6.66 -12.62
N VAL A 275 6.78 -7.86 -12.05
CA VAL A 275 6.70 -9.11 -12.82
C VAL A 275 5.43 -9.17 -13.66
N ALA A 276 4.31 -8.64 -13.16
CA ALA A 276 3.09 -8.49 -13.94
C ALA A 276 3.32 -7.57 -15.17
N GLU A 277 4.14 -6.53 -15.03
CA GLU A 277 4.48 -5.61 -16.12
C GLU A 277 5.38 -6.30 -17.16
N ILE A 278 6.43 -6.98 -16.70
CA ILE A 278 7.34 -7.75 -17.56
C ILE A 278 6.58 -8.83 -18.36
N LYS A 279 5.70 -9.58 -17.69
CA LYS A 279 4.93 -10.68 -18.31
C LYS A 279 3.64 -10.22 -18.99
N GLN A 280 3.37 -8.91 -19.04
CA GLN A 280 2.14 -8.34 -19.61
C GLN A 280 0.85 -8.98 -19.05
N LYS A 281 0.83 -9.23 -17.75
CA LYS A 281 -0.35 -9.70 -17.02
C LYS A 281 -1.00 -8.54 -16.26
N GLN A 282 -2.31 -8.64 -16.04
CA GLN A 282 -3.04 -7.70 -15.17
C GLN A 282 -2.76 -7.97 -13.69
N ILE A 283 -2.53 -9.24 -13.31
CA ILE A 283 -2.28 -9.62 -11.92
C ILE A 283 -1.13 -10.61 -11.86
N MET A 284 -0.32 -10.47 -10.81
CA MET A 284 0.67 -11.45 -10.42
C MET A 284 0.64 -11.66 -8.91
N GLU A 285 0.66 -12.91 -8.49
CA GLU A 285 0.96 -13.29 -7.11
C GLU A 285 2.46 -13.54 -6.98
N PHE A 286 3.06 -13.08 -5.89
CA PHE A 286 4.50 -13.19 -5.68
C PHE A 286 4.95 -14.66 -5.71
N ASN A 287 4.29 -15.55 -4.95
CA ASN A 287 4.58 -16.99 -4.94
C ASN A 287 4.44 -17.69 -6.32
N GLN A 288 3.68 -17.12 -7.27
CA GLN A 288 3.52 -17.61 -8.65
C GLN A 288 4.51 -16.96 -9.63
N SER A 289 5.39 -16.07 -9.16
CA SER A 289 6.31 -15.32 -10.02
C SER A 289 7.46 -16.18 -10.56
N GLY A 290 7.75 -17.34 -9.97
CA GLY A 290 8.80 -18.26 -10.39
C GLY A 290 10.19 -17.71 -10.07
N ILE A 291 11.14 -17.75 -11.02
CA ILE A 291 12.53 -17.31 -10.81
C ILE A 291 12.68 -15.86 -10.30
N TYR A 292 11.67 -15.02 -10.55
CA TYR A 292 11.63 -13.63 -10.13
C TYR A 292 11.53 -13.47 -8.60
N THR A 293 11.03 -14.49 -7.86
CA THR A 293 10.88 -14.42 -6.40
C THR A 293 12.21 -14.25 -5.66
N PHE A 294 13.32 -14.72 -6.23
CA PHE A 294 14.64 -14.53 -5.65
C PHE A 294 15.49 -13.53 -6.43
N LEU A 295 15.32 -13.42 -7.75
CA LEU A 295 16.10 -12.45 -8.54
C LEU A 295 15.71 -11.00 -8.28
N ALA A 296 14.42 -10.71 -8.07
CA ALA A 296 14.00 -9.32 -7.83
C ALA A 296 14.49 -8.77 -6.48
N PRO A 297 14.40 -9.51 -5.36
CA PRO A 297 15.00 -9.08 -4.09
C PRO A 297 16.53 -9.00 -4.14
N LEU A 298 17.19 -9.95 -4.81
CA LEU A 298 18.67 -10.01 -4.85
C LEU A 298 19.30 -9.11 -5.92
N ARG A 299 18.50 -8.34 -6.68
CA ARG A 299 18.99 -7.60 -7.86
C ARG A 299 20.16 -6.66 -7.56
N HIS A 300 20.24 -6.12 -6.35
CA HIS A 300 21.32 -5.22 -5.90
C HIS A 300 22.32 -5.89 -4.94
N HIS A 301 22.15 -7.18 -4.64
CA HIS A 301 23.13 -7.90 -3.84
C HIS A 301 24.49 -7.87 -4.54
N SER A 302 25.59 -7.61 -3.82
CA SER A 302 26.90 -7.33 -4.43
C SER A 302 27.41 -8.42 -5.39
N TRP A 303 27.12 -9.70 -5.10
CA TRP A 303 27.42 -10.82 -6.00
C TRP A 303 26.57 -10.82 -7.28
N MET A 304 25.29 -10.46 -7.19
CA MET A 304 24.41 -10.33 -8.36
C MET A 304 24.81 -9.13 -9.22
N GLU A 305 25.19 -8.01 -8.59
CA GLU A 305 25.73 -6.83 -9.29
C GLU A 305 27.00 -7.18 -10.08
N LYS A 306 27.97 -7.85 -9.45
CA LYS A 306 29.19 -8.32 -10.12
C LYS A 306 28.89 -9.26 -11.29
N PHE A 307 27.96 -10.19 -11.10
CA PHE A 307 27.53 -11.10 -12.16
C PHE A 307 26.92 -10.34 -13.34
N PHE A 308 25.97 -9.43 -13.06
CA PHE A 308 25.28 -8.62 -14.05
C PHE A 308 26.24 -7.75 -14.85
N HIS A 309 27.06 -6.93 -14.16
CA HIS A 309 27.98 -6.00 -14.80
C HIS A 309 29.07 -6.69 -15.61
N ARG A 310 29.56 -7.86 -15.16
CA ARG A 310 30.53 -8.63 -15.95
C ARG A 310 29.99 -8.96 -17.33
N ILE A 311 28.73 -9.40 -17.42
CA ILE A 311 28.11 -9.78 -18.70
C ILE A 311 27.75 -8.53 -19.50
N GLU A 312 27.02 -7.59 -18.88
CA GLU A 312 26.56 -6.36 -19.51
C GLU A 312 27.72 -5.57 -20.11
N HIS A 313 28.76 -5.27 -19.34
CA HIS A 313 29.92 -4.51 -19.80
C HIS A 313 30.68 -5.23 -20.93
N SER A 314 30.85 -6.56 -20.83
CA SER A 314 31.58 -7.33 -21.86
C SER A 314 30.87 -7.30 -23.22
N LEU A 315 29.53 -7.34 -23.20
CA LEU A 315 28.73 -7.31 -24.42
C LEU A 315 28.60 -5.87 -24.96
N SER A 316 28.26 -4.90 -24.09
CA SER A 316 28.12 -3.49 -24.46
C SER A 316 29.42 -2.92 -25.03
N GLN A 317 30.57 -3.20 -24.42
CA GLN A 317 31.89 -2.76 -24.92
C GLN A 317 32.21 -3.36 -26.30
N TYR A 318 31.83 -4.61 -26.54
CA TYR A 318 32.03 -5.25 -27.84
C TYR A 318 31.12 -4.61 -28.90
N ASP A 319 29.85 -4.38 -28.56
CA ASP A 319 28.86 -3.74 -29.43
C ASP A 319 29.30 -2.33 -29.84
N GLU A 320 29.81 -1.52 -28.91
CA GLU A 320 30.35 -0.19 -29.20
C GLU A 320 31.58 -0.21 -30.11
N SER A 321 32.51 -1.15 -29.86
CA SER A 321 33.79 -1.21 -30.61
C SER A 321 33.66 -1.81 -32.01
N HIS A 322 32.62 -2.60 -32.26
CA HIS A 322 32.43 -3.32 -33.52
C HIS A 322 31.14 -2.96 -34.25
N ASN A 323 30.34 -2.03 -33.70
CA ASN A 323 29.01 -1.67 -34.19
C ASN A 323 28.12 -2.94 -34.37
N SER A 324 28.09 -3.78 -33.34
CA SER A 324 27.30 -5.03 -33.30
C SER A 324 26.11 -4.92 -32.34
N ASN A 325 25.25 -5.95 -32.32
CA ASN A 325 24.05 -6.01 -31.49
C ASN A 325 24.00 -7.33 -30.68
N LEU A 326 25.11 -7.70 -30.02
CA LEU A 326 25.21 -8.92 -29.24
C LEU A 326 24.29 -8.89 -28.02
N LEU A 327 24.25 -7.78 -27.28
CA LEU A 327 23.41 -7.64 -26.09
C LEU A 327 21.92 -7.82 -26.43
N GLU A 328 21.44 -7.08 -27.43
CA GLU A 328 20.06 -7.19 -27.95
C GLU A 328 19.74 -8.62 -28.41
N THR A 329 20.70 -9.28 -29.07
CA THR A 329 20.54 -10.67 -29.52
C THR A 329 20.37 -11.63 -28.35
N VAL A 330 21.16 -11.51 -27.29
CA VAL A 330 21.06 -12.35 -26.09
C VAL A 330 19.71 -12.16 -25.39
N LEU A 331 19.31 -10.91 -25.17
CA LEU A 331 18.05 -10.58 -24.50
C LEU A 331 16.84 -11.13 -25.29
N THR A 332 16.85 -10.94 -26.62
CA THR A 332 15.76 -11.42 -27.49
C THR A 332 15.76 -12.94 -27.59
N TYR A 333 16.92 -13.57 -27.65
CA TYR A 333 17.05 -15.02 -27.64
C TYR A 333 16.46 -15.65 -26.38
N SER A 334 16.71 -15.05 -25.21
CA SER A 334 16.09 -15.49 -23.95
C SER A 334 14.57 -15.35 -23.98
N LYS A 335 14.04 -14.21 -24.47
CA LYS A 335 12.59 -13.98 -24.64
C LYS A 335 11.92 -14.97 -25.59
N CYS A 336 12.63 -15.41 -26.61
CA CYS A 336 12.16 -16.41 -27.57
C CYS A 336 12.38 -17.85 -27.08
N ASN A 337 12.46 -18.10 -25.77
CA ASN A 337 12.72 -19.41 -25.17
C ASN A 337 13.93 -20.13 -25.78
N GLN A 338 15.00 -19.37 -26.06
CA GLN A 338 16.24 -19.87 -26.65
C GLN A 338 16.02 -20.50 -28.05
N ASN A 339 15.03 -20.00 -28.80
CA ASN A 339 14.75 -20.43 -30.16
C ASN A 339 15.40 -19.49 -31.19
N ILE A 340 16.38 -20.02 -31.94
CA ILE A 340 17.13 -19.25 -32.95
C ILE A 340 16.22 -18.71 -34.06
N SER A 341 15.26 -19.52 -34.54
CA SER A 341 14.39 -19.12 -35.64
C SER A 341 13.47 -17.98 -35.23
N GLN A 342 12.80 -18.12 -34.08
CA GLN A 342 11.95 -17.04 -33.55
C GLN A 342 12.75 -15.77 -33.26
N THR A 343 13.97 -15.90 -32.74
CA THR A 343 14.86 -14.75 -32.49
C THR A 343 15.23 -14.05 -33.80
N ALA A 344 15.51 -14.82 -34.85
CA ALA A 344 15.82 -14.31 -36.18
C ALA A 344 14.65 -13.51 -36.75
N ASP A 345 13.42 -14.03 -36.60
CA ASP A 345 12.20 -13.36 -37.04
C ASP A 345 11.97 -12.04 -36.27
N VAL A 346 12.11 -12.06 -34.94
CA VAL A 346 11.91 -10.86 -34.09
C VAL A 346 12.94 -9.76 -34.37
N LEU A 347 14.20 -10.14 -34.62
CA LEU A 347 15.27 -9.18 -34.91
C LEU A 347 15.39 -8.82 -36.41
N PHE A 348 14.53 -9.38 -37.25
CA PHE A 348 14.60 -9.25 -38.71
C PHE A 348 15.99 -9.58 -39.26
N GLN A 349 16.61 -10.64 -38.73
CA GLN A 349 17.92 -11.13 -39.13
C GLN A 349 17.82 -12.55 -39.69
N HIS A 350 18.84 -12.98 -40.44
CA HIS A 350 18.94 -14.38 -40.84
C HIS A 350 19.38 -15.26 -39.66
N SER A 351 18.88 -16.50 -39.55
CA SER A 351 19.23 -17.42 -38.45
C SER A 351 20.73 -17.68 -38.31
N ASN A 352 21.48 -17.63 -39.42
CA ASN A 352 22.94 -17.76 -39.38
C ASN A 352 23.60 -16.58 -38.66
N THR A 353 23.07 -15.36 -38.82
CA THR A 353 23.55 -14.16 -38.12
C THR A 353 23.31 -14.30 -36.62
N ILE A 354 22.15 -14.82 -36.21
CA ILE A 354 21.85 -15.11 -34.80
C ILE A 354 22.83 -16.12 -34.22
N ARG A 355 23.08 -17.25 -34.91
CA ARG A 355 24.08 -18.24 -34.47
C ARG A 355 25.46 -17.61 -34.33
N TYR A 356 25.90 -16.86 -35.33
CA TYR A 356 27.20 -16.18 -35.30
C TYR A 356 27.33 -15.26 -34.08
N ARG A 357 26.31 -14.43 -33.82
CA ARG A 357 26.29 -13.52 -32.65
C ARG A 357 26.33 -14.30 -31.34
N LEU A 358 25.53 -15.35 -31.19
CA LEU A 358 25.53 -16.20 -29.98
C LEU A 358 26.89 -16.89 -29.76
N GLU A 359 27.49 -17.48 -30.79
CA GLU A 359 28.84 -18.06 -30.69
C GLU A 359 29.90 -17.01 -30.33
N LYS A 360 29.75 -15.78 -30.84
CA LYS A 360 30.63 -14.68 -30.48
C LYS A 360 30.51 -14.30 -29.01
N THR A 361 29.30 -14.27 -28.45
CA THR A 361 29.12 -14.00 -27.02
C THR A 361 29.74 -15.08 -26.13
N LYS A 362 29.66 -16.37 -26.50
CA LYS A 362 30.36 -17.46 -25.78
C LYS A 362 31.86 -17.21 -25.73
N THR A 363 32.44 -16.82 -26.87
CA THR A 363 33.87 -16.52 -26.99
C THR A 363 34.29 -15.33 -26.11
N ILE A 364 33.49 -14.25 -26.10
CA ILE A 364 33.77 -13.04 -25.30
C ILE A 364 33.67 -13.34 -23.81
N LEU A 365 32.63 -14.06 -23.40
CA LEU A 365 32.37 -14.40 -22.00
C LEU A 365 33.24 -15.56 -21.49
N LYS A 366 33.93 -16.28 -22.39
CA LYS A 366 34.75 -17.46 -22.10
C LYS A 366 33.96 -18.56 -21.39
N ILE A 367 32.77 -18.84 -21.90
CA ILE A 367 31.89 -19.89 -21.39
C ILE A 367 31.78 -20.97 -22.48
N ASP A 368 32.51 -22.07 -22.28
CA ASP A 368 32.58 -23.16 -23.25
C ASP A 368 31.43 -24.15 -23.08
N ASP A 369 30.91 -24.33 -21.86
CA ASP A 369 29.78 -25.21 -21.59
C ASP A 369 28.45 -24.59 -22.04
N ALA A 370 27.75 -25.28 -22.94
CA ALA A 370 26.54 -24.76 -23.56
C ALA A 370 25.37 -24.64 -22.57
N LEU A 371 25.27 -25.56 -21.59
CA LEU A 371 24.21 -25.51 -20.58
C LEU A 371 24.44 -24.35 -19.62
N GLU A 372 25.67 -24.19 -19.13
CA GLU A 372 26.09 -23.09 -18.28
C GLU A 372 25.85 -21.74 -18.97
N TYR A 373 26.24 -21.61 -20.24
CA TYR A 373 25.97 -20.40 -21.03
C TYR A 373 24.48 -20.09 -21.08
N ASN A 374 23.64 -21.07 -21.41
CA ASN A 374 22.19 -20.87 -21.51
C ASN A 374 21.57 -20.44 -20.17
N ILE A 375 22.00 -21.04 -19.05
CA ILE A 375 21.55 -20.67 -17.71
C ILE A 375 21.98 -19.24 -17.37
N GLN A 376 23.26 -18.90 -17.57
CA GLN A 376 23.78 -17.56 -17.26
C GLN A 376 23.10 -16.49 -18.11
N MET A 377 22.88 -16.73 -19.41
CA MET A 377 22.20 -15.78 -20.29
C MET A 377 20.72 -15.61 -19.92
N HIS A 378 20.05 -16.68 -19.49
CA HIS A 378 18.68 -16.58 -19.00
C HIS A 378 18.60 -15.75 -17.71
N LEU A 379 19.45 -16.05 -16.72
CA LEU A 379 19.54 -15.29 -15.46
C LEU A 379 19.85 -13.82 -15.71
N PHE A 380 20.84 -13.55 -16.57
CA PHE A 380 21.20 -12.20 -16.98
C PHE A 380 20.02 -11.46 -17.61
N SER A 381 19.31 -12.10 -18.54
CA SER A 381 18.16 -11.49 -19.22
C SER A 381 17.02 -11.17 -18.24
N VAL A 382 16.72 -12.09 -17.31
CA VAL A 382 15.69 -11.84 -16.29
C VAL A 382 16.09 -10.70 -15.37
N LEU A 383 17.35 -10.64 -14.91
CA LEU A 383 17.86 -9.52 -14.11
C LEU A 383 17.80 -8.20 -14.88
N TYR A 384 18.12 -8.23 -16.18
CA TYR A 384 18.04 -7.06 -17.06
C TYR A 384 16.60 -6.54 -17.13
N GLU A 385 15.61 -7.40 -17.34
CA GLU A 385 14.20 -7.01 -17.38
C GLU A 385 13.70 -6.44 -16.05
N ILE A 386 14.08 -7.07 -14.92
CA ILE A 386 13.73 -6.58 -13.58
C ILE A 386 14.27 -5.17 -13.38
N ARG A 387 15.57 -4.96 -13.66
CA ARG A 387 16.22 -3.65 -13.51
C ARG A 387 15.64 -2.63 -14.45
N ALA A 388 15.48 -2.97 -15.72
CA ALA A 388 14.89 -2.07 -16.71
C ALA A 388 13.48 -1.62 -16.30
N THR A 389 12.66 -2.54 -15.75
CA THR A 389 11.30 -2.22 -15.30
C THR A 389 11.32 -1.38 -14.02
N LEU A 390 12.08 -1.77 -13.00
CA LEU A 390 12.08 -1.05 -11.72
C LEU A 390 12.81 0.30 -11.80
N ASN A 391 13.77 0.48 -12.70
CA ASN A 391 14.45 1.75 -12.91
C ASN A 391 13.58 2.81 -13.59
N THR A 392 12.53 2.42 -14.33
CA THR A 392 11.55 3.39 -14.84
C THR A 392 10.58 3.83 -13.76
N TRP A 393 10.43 3.05 -12.69
CA TRP A 393 9.59 3.43 -11.56
C TRP A 393 10.37 4.46 -10.74
N SER A 394 9.75 5.59 -10.43
CA SER A 394 10.33 6.59 -9.52
C SER A 394 10.30 6.07 -8.08
N LEU A 395 11.15 5.08 -7.77
CA LEU A 395 11.25 4.46 -6.45
C LEU A 395 11.97 5.35 -5.42
N SER A 396 12.28 6.62 -5.75
CA SER A 396 12.89 7.58 -4.82
C SER A 396 12.07 7.76 -3.54
N ASP A 397 10.77 7.51 -3.62
CA ASP A 397 9.85 7.59 -2.49
C ASP A 397 9.96 6.38 -1.53
N LEU A 398 10.71 5.33 -1.89
CA LEU A 398 10.76 4.06 -1.16
C LEU A 398 12.21 3.61 -0.93
N GLU A 399 12.69 3.81 0.30
CA GLU A 399 14.05 3.47 0.73
C GLU A 399 14.17 1.94 0.98
N PHE A 400 14.31 1.16 -0.10
CA PHE A 400 14.54 -0.28 0.02
C PHE A 400 15.88 -0.58 0.73
N PRO A 401 15.94 -1.60 1.62
CA PRO A 401 17.22 -2.12 2.09
C PRO A 401 17.88 -2.85 0.91
N GLY A 402 19.01 -2.32 0.45
CA GLY A 402 19.73 -2.83 -0.74
C GLY A 402 19.86 -1.84 -1.89
N CYS A 403 19.62 -0.54 -1.69
CA CYS A 403 20.12 0.52 -2.58
C CYS A 403 21.57 0.97 -2.26
N GLU A 404 22.29 0.24 -1.40
CA GLU A 404 23.72 0.46 -1.09
C GLU A 404 24.60 -0.71 -1.53
#